data_AF-S2E1D3-F1
#
_entry.id   AF-S2E1D3-F1
#
_cell.length_a   1.000
_cell.length_b   1.000
_cell.length_c   1.000
_cell.angle_alpha   90.00
_cell.angle_beta   90.00
_cell.angle_gamma   90.00
#
_symmetry.space_group_name_H-M   'P 1'
#
loop_
_entity.id
_entity.type
_entity.pdbx_description
1 polymer ?
#
loop_
_entity_poly.entity_id
_entity_poly.type
_entity_poly.pdbx_seq_one_letter_code
_entity_poly.pdbx_strand_id
1 'polypeptide(L)'
;TAKTDQSTVNLRVTSESGVCVIGPDENCLVKDSTRKPGQIYEVVSVDGVNLKIRYSGPDVYLEKFDILPESPDGFLPDANWTVDIIKEEQASRFYYRVNYSVLG
;
A
#
# COMPACT_ATOMS: atom_id res chain seq x y z
N THR A 1 27.54 18.99 -1.31
CA THR A 1 26.92 17.94 -2.15
C THR A 1 25.69 17.45 -1.42
N ALA A 2 24.52 17.98 -1.79
CA ALA A 2 23.26 17.70 -1.11
C ALA A 2 22.74 16.31 -1.51
N LYS A 3 23.05 15.28 -0.71
CA LYS A 3 22.13 14.16 -0.53
C LYS A 3 21.01 14.71 0.36
N THR A 4 20.02 15.35 -0.25
CA THR A 4 18.84 15.81 0.48
C THR A 4 18.08 14.57 0.94
N ASP A 5 18.11 14.30 2.25
CA ASP A 5 17.33 13.31 3.03
C ASP A 5 16.35 12.44 2.22
N GLN A 6 16.85 11.35 1.63
CA GLN A 6 15.97 10.25 1.29
C GLN A 6 15.59 9.58 2.61
N SER A 7 14.31 9.70 3.00
CA SER A 7 13.74 8.97 4.13
C SER A 7 14.03 7.49 3.95
N THR A 8 14.59 6.84 4.97
CA THR A 8 14.75 5.37 5.00
C THR A 8 13.54 4.69 5.68
N VAL A 9 12.44 5.43 5.85
CA VAL A 9 11.16 4.91 6.32
C VAL A 9 10.34 4.47 5.13
N ASN A 10 10.02 3.18 5.08
CA ASN A 10 9.15 2.59 4.07
C ASN A 10 7.96 1.86 4.68
N LEU A 11 6.90 1.68 3.90
CA LEU A 11 5.74 0.89 4.27
C LEU A 11 5.82 -0.51 3.69
N ARG A 12 5.34 -1.50 4.45
CA ARG A 12 4.98 -2.81 3.90
C ARG A 12 3.58 -3.19 4.34
N VAL A 13 2.76 -3.62 3.38
CA VAL A 13 1.36 -4.03 3.61
C VAL A 13 1.20 -5.49 3.21
N THR A 14 0.76 -6.31 4.16
CA THR A 14 0.63 -7.76 4.01
C THR A 14 -0.80 -8.18 4.30
N SER A 15 -1.35 -9.10 3.47
CA SER A 15 -2.66 -9.69 3.72
C SER A 15 -2.64 -10.67 4.90
N GLU A 16 -3.82 -11.11 5.34
CA GLU A 16 -3.96 -12.11 6.41
C GLU A 16 -3.25 -13.43 6.08
N SER A 17 -3.22 -13.83 4.80
CA SER A 17 -2.56 -15.06 4.34
C SER A 17 -1.02 -14.93 4.25
N GLY A 18 -0.47 -13.73 4.48
CA GLY A 18 0.96 -13.46 4.41
C GLY A 18 1.46 -12.98 3.04
N VAL A 19 0.57 -12.67 2.09
CA VAL A 19 0.99 -12.12 0.79
C VAL A 19 1.46 -10.67 0.95
N CYS A 20 2.69 -10.36 0.54
CA CYS A 20 3.14 -8.97 0.48
C CYS A 20 2.48 -8.24 -0.68
N VAL A 21 1.61 -7.28 -0.39
CA VAL A 21 0.86 -6.53 -1.40
C VAL A 21 1.60 -5.27 -1.82
N ILE A 22 2.09 -4.49 -0.84
CA ILE A 22 2.85 -3.25 -1.07
C ILE A 22 4.15 -3.34 -0.28
N GLY A 23 5.27 -2.95 -0.87
CA GLY A 23 6.51 -2.75 -0.13
C GLY A 23 7.75 -2.79 -1.02
N PRO A 24 8.93 -2.44 -0.48
CA PRO A 24 10.18 -2.39 -1.25
C PRO A 24 10.77 -3.78 -1.52
N ASP A 25 10.32 -4.82 -0.81
CA ASP A 25 10.85 -6.19 -0.94
C ASP A 25 10.50 -6.79 -2.32
N GLU A 26 11.38 -7.61 -2.88
CA GLU A 26 11.21 -8.15 -4.24
C GLU A 26 9.95 -9.00 -4.43
N ASN A 27 9.49 -9.64 -3.34
CA ASN A 27 8.32 -10.50 -3.30
C ASN A 27 6.99 -9.74 -3.14
N CYS A 28 7.02 -8.42 -3.00
CA CYS A 28 5.80 -7.62 -2.94
C CYS A 28 5.20 -7.43 -4.35
N LEU A 29 3.88 -7.48 -4.43
CA LEU A 29 3.15 -7.35 -5.69
C LEU A 29 3.30 -5.94 -6.28
N VAL A 30 3.24 -4.90 -5.45
CA VAL A 30 3.39 -3.49 -5.84
C VAL A 30 4.58 -2.88 -5.11
N LYS A 31 5.64 -2.58 -5.85
CA LYS A 31 6.91 -2.09 -5.31
C LYS A 31 7.17 -0.62 -5.60
N ASP A 32 6.72 -0.17 -6.76
CA ASP A 32 6.96 1.18 -7.26
C ASP A 32 5.69 2.02 -7.22
N SER A 33 5.83 3.30 -7.55
CA SER A 33 4.70 4.19 -7.73
C SER A 33 3.72 3.62 -8.77
N THR A 34 2.45 3.44 -8.38
CA THR A 34 1.39 3.06 -9.33
C THR A 34 0.97 4.23 -10.21
N ARG A 35 1.44 5.45 -9.91
CA ARG A 35 1.11 6.67 -10.66
C ARG A 35 1.93 6.72 -11.95
N LYS A 36 1.28 6.39 -13.06
CA LYS A 36 1.77 6.50 -14.43
C LYS A 36 0.87 7.45 -15.23
N PRO A 37 1.32 8.01 -16.38
CA PRO A 37 0.43 8.80 -17.24
C PRO A 37 -0.82 8.00 -17.64
N GLY A 38 -2.01 8.50 -17.29
CA GLY A 38 -3.28 7.86 -17.63
C GLY A 38 -3.73 6.72 -16.69
N GLN A 39 -2.91 6.29 -15.73
CA GLN A 39 -3.24 5.20 -14.80
C GLN A 39 -2.62 5.48 -13.42
N ILE A 40 -3.44 5.48 -12.38
CA ILE A 40 -2.96 5.74 -11.00
C ILE A 40 -3.11 4.54 -10.07
N TYR A 41 -3.77 3.48 -10.54
CA TYR A 41 -3.99 2.24 -9.80
C TYR A 41 -3.33 1.08 -10.53
N GLU A 42 -2.82 0.13 -9.77
CA GLU A 42 -2.45 -1.19 -10.24
C GLU A 42 -3.47 -2.20 -9.72
N VAL A 43 -3.90 -3.15 -10.55
CA VAL A 43 -4.83 -4.21 -10.12
C VAL A 43 -4.00 -5.46 -9.81
N VAL A 44 -4.14 -5.97 -8.59
CA VAL A 44 -3.47 -7.18 -8.13
C VAL A 44 -4.47 -8.17 -7.57
N SER A 45 -4.16 -9.46 -7.67
CA SER A 45 -4.99 -10.53 -7.11
C SER A 45 -4.39 -11.01 -5.80
N VAL A 46 -5.16 -10.93 -4.72
CA VAL A 46 -4.76 -11.30 -3.35
C VAL A 46 -5.87 -12.17 -2.78
N ASP A 47 -5.53 -13.39 -2.37
CA ASP A 47 -6.48 -14.33 -1.74
C ASP A 47 -7.77 -14.57 -2.57
N GLY A 48 -7.62 -14.57 -3.91
CA GLY A 48 -8.72 -14.77 -4.84
C GLY A 48 -9.59 -13.54 -5.10
N VAL A 49 -9.21 -12.37 -4.57
CA VAL A 49 -9.91 -11.09 -4.76
C VAL A 49 -9.01 -10.13 -5.54
N ASN A 50 -9.57 -9.45 -6.54
CA ASN A 50 -8.88 -8.39 -7.25
C ASN A 50 -9.02 -7.05 -6.54
N LEU A 51 -7.90 -6.40 -6.31
CA LEU A 51 -7.78 -5.14 -5.57
C LEU A 51 -7.17 -4.06 -6.44
N LYS A 52 -7.71 -2.85 -6.38
CA LYS A 52 -7.08 -1.63 -6.90
C LYS A 52 -6.15 -1.06 -5.85
N ILE A 53 -4.86 -1.08 -6.16
CA ILE A 53 -3.81 -0.54 -5.31
C ILE A 53 -3.35 0.79 -5.87
N ARG A 54 -3.35 1.82 -5.03
CA ARG A 54 -2.61 3.05 -5.29
C ARG A 54 -1.46 3.10 -4.33
N TYR A 55 -0.25 3.29 -4.82
CA TYR A 55 0.92 3.44 -3.98
C TYR A 55 1.82 4.55 -4.53
N SER A 56 2.37 5.37 -3.65
CA SER A 56 3.27 6.46 -4.04
C SER A 56 4.65 5.98 -4.47
N GLY A 57 5.07 4.78 -4.06
CA GLY A 57 6.44 4.29 -4.20
C GLY A 57 7.34 4.69 -3.02
N PRO A 58 8.51 4.05 -2.86
CA PRO A 58 9.45 4.30 -1.76
C PRO A 58 10.32 5.56 -1.94
N ASP A 59 10.37 6.12 -3.14
CA ASP A 59 11.24 7.27 -3.47
C ASP A 59 10.65 8.64 -3.05
N VAL A 60 9.60 8.64 -2.23
CA VAL A 60 8.97 9.88 -1.75
C VAL A 60 9.12 10.04 -0.25
N TYR A 61 9.15 11.29 0.22
CA TYR A 61 9.26 11.59 1.65
C TYR A 61 8.08 11.06 2.48
N LEU A 62 6.88 11.06 1.91
CA LEU A 62 5.67 10.57 2.55
C LEU A 62 5.03 9.51 1.68
N GLU A 63 5.23 8.25 2.07
CA GLU A 63 4.54 7.15 1.43
C GLU A 63 3.04 7.18 1.71
N LYS A 64 2.25 6.89 0.68
CA LYS A 64 0.79 6.80 0.75
C LYS A 64 0.33 5.59 -0.02
N PHE A 65 -0.66 4.91 0.53
CA PHE A 65 -1.35 3.86 -0.18
C PHE A 65 -2.86 3.94 -0.01
N ASP A 66 -3.58 3.47 -1.03
CA ASP A 66 -5.00 3.16 -0.98
C ASP A 66 -5.20 1.71 -1.46
N ILE A 67 -6.04 0.95 -0.76
CA ILE A 67 -6.52 -0.38 -1.19
C ILE A 67 -8.02 -0.27 -1.37
N LEU A 68 -8.48 -0.57 -2.57
CA LEU A 68 -9.89 -0.50 -2.97
C LEU A 68 -10.31 -1.82 -3.64
N PRO A 69 -11.60 -2.18 -3.59
CA PRO A 69 -12.11 -3.24 -4.45
C PRO A 69 -11.91 -2.85 -5.92
N GLU A 70 -11.72 -3.84 -6.80
CA GLU A 70 -11.61 -3.57 -8.25
C GLU A 70 -12.90 -2.92 -8.79
N SER A 71 -14.05 -3.45 -8.37
CA SER A 71 -15.37 -2.92 -8.71
C SER A 71 -15.72 -1.69 -7.86
N PRO A 72 -16.26 -0.60 -8.43
CA PRO A 72 -16.74 0.57 -7.68
C PRO A 72 -17.83 0.25 -6.65
N ASP A 73 -18.66 -0.75 -6.95
CA ASP A 73 -19.74 -1.23 -6.06
C ASP A 73 -19.30 -2.47 -5.25
N GLY A 74 -18.02 -2.83 -5.34
CA GLY A 74 -17.44 -3.95 -4.60
C GLY A 74 -17.20 -3.61 -3.14
N PHE A 75 -16.96 -4.66 -2.35
CA PHE A 75 -16.57 -4.56 -0.95
C PHE A 75 -15.25 -5.28 -0.76
N LEU A 76 -14.41 -4.76 0.15
CA LEU A 76 -13.28 -5.52 0.65
C LEU A 76 -13.83 -6.57 1.63
N PRO A 77 -13.31 -7.80 1.62
CA PRO A 77 -13.66 -8.79 2.64
C PRO A 77 -13.19 -8.31 4.02
N ASP A 78 -13.92 -8.71 5.06
CA ASP A 78 -13.46 -8.56 6.44
C ASP A 78 -12.22 -9.45 6.63
N ALA A 79 -11.05 -8.82 6.77
CA ALA A 79 -9.77 -9.50 6.89
C ALA A 79 -8.78 -8.67 7.72
N ASN A 80 -7.82 -9.36 8.35
CA ASN A 80 -6.73 -8.69 9.04
C ASN A 80 -5.64 -8.28 8.06
N TRP A 81 -5.22 -7.01 8.12
CA TRP A 81 -4.12 -6.48 7.33
C TRP A 81 -2.99 -6.04 8.25
N THR A 82 -1.75 -6.39 7.90
CA THR A 82 -0.56 -5.94 8.63
C THR A 82 0.09 -4.80 7.88
N VAL A 83 0.32 -3.68 8.56
CA VAL A 83 1.08 -2.55 8.03
C VAL A 83 2.35 -2.39 8.87
N ASP A 84 3.48 -2.78 8.30
CA ASP A 84 4.79 -2.58 8.89
C ASP A 84 5.35 -1.21 8.50
N ILE A 85 5.92 -0.51 9.48
CA ILE A 85 6.71 0.69 9.25
C ILE A 85 8.19 0.29 9.32
N ILE A 86 8.77 0.04 8.15
CA ILE A 86 10.17 -0.37 8.02
C ILE A 86 11.02 0.89 8.18
N LYS A 87 11.81 0.94 9.25
CA LYS A 87 12.67 2.07 9.57
C LYS A 87 13.82 1.64 10.47
N GLU A 88 14.91 2.38 10.40
CA GLU A 88 15.96 2.32 11.42
C GLU A 88 15.55 3.18 12.64
N GLU A 89 16.43 4.04 13.14
CA GLU A 89 16.18 4.87 14.32
C GLU A 89 15.36 6.14 14.02
N GLN A 90 14.91 6.33 12.78
CA GLN A 90 14.15 7.51 12.37
C GLN A 90 12.77 7.56 13.07
N ALA A 91 12.46 8.69 13.71
CA ALA A 91 11.12 8.93 14.26
C ALA A 91 10.10 9.04 13.12
N SER A 92 8.99 8.30 13.22
CA SER A 92 7.96 8.27 12.19
C SER A 92 6.55 8.35 12.80
N ARG A 93 5.57 8.70 11.97
CA ARG A 93 4.16 8.69 12.32
C ARG A 93 3.38 7.99 11.23
N PHE A 94 2.48 7.11 11.64
CA PHE A 94 1.56 6.43 10.74
C PHE A 94 0.15 6.95 11.00
N TYR A 95 -0.53 7.34 9.92
CA TYR A 95 -1.91 7.81 9.93
C TYR A 95 -2.70 6.92 9.01
N TYR A 96 -3.86 6.42 9.46
CA TYR A 96 -4.74 5.58 8.66
C TYR A 96 -6.19 6.02 8.80
N ARG A 97 -6.98 5.68 7.79
CA ARG A 97 -8.43 5.82 7.78
C ARG A 97 -9.01 4.61 7.10
N VAL A 98 -9.96 3.95 7.75
CA VAL A 98 -10.75 2.88 7.16
C VAL A 98 -12.18 3.40 6.96
N ASN A 99 -12.71 3.24 5.75
CA ASN A 99 -14.10 3.56 5.46
C ASN A 99 -14.88 2.26 5.40
N TYR A 100 -15.80 2.07 6.34
CA TYR A 100 -16.72 0.94 6.35
C TYR A 100 -18.02 1.35 5.65
N SER A 101 -18.49 0.50 4.75
CA SER A 101 -19.83 0.59 4.17
C SER A 101 -20.59 -0.66 4.56
N VAL A 102 -21.74 -0.49 5.20
CA VAL A 102 -22.62 -1.61 5.55
C VAL A 102 -23.58 -1.81 4.39
N LEU A 103 -23.76 -3.05 3.92
CA LEU A 103 -24.86 -3.39 3.02
C LEU A 103 -26.17 -3.12 3.79
N GLY A 104 -26.92 -2.11 3.33
CA GLY A 104 -28.22 -1.73 3.87
C GLY A 104 -29.35 -2.64 3.42
#